data_AF-A0A3G6S7Z3-F1
#
_entry.id   AF-A0A3G6S7Z3-F1
#
_cell.length_a   1.000
_cell.length_b   1.000
_cell.length_c   1.000
_cell.angle_alpha   90.00
_cell.angle_beta   90.00
_cell.angle_gamma   90.00
#
_symmetry.space_group_name_H-M   'P 1'
#
loop_
_entity.id
_entity.type
_entity.pdbx_description
1 polymer ?
#
loop_
_entity_poly.entity_id
_entity_poly.type
_entity_poly.pdbx_seq_one_letter_code
_entity_poly.pdbx_strand_id
1 'polypeptide(L)'
;MALMKLVQEIKAHSSKWIKTKGRKYENFFWQDGYGAFSVGDKDVHIVSKYIKNQRQHHQKQDFKNELVEILEKHKMDYDEKFLWD
;
A
#
# COMPACT_ATOMS: atom_id res chain seq x y z
N MET A 1 -12.60 8.24 14.08
CA MET A 1 -11.33 7.48 14.13
C MET A 1 -10.39 8.07 13.10
N ALA A 2 -9.15 8.41 13.49
CA ALA A 2 -8.16 8.92 12.54
C ALA A 2 -7.66 7.78 11.63
N LEU A 3 -7.32 8.08 10.38
CA LEU A 3 -6.83 7.10 9.41
C LEU A 3 -5.62 6.31 9.93
N MET A 4 -4.66 7.03 10.54
CA MET A 4 -3.48 6.42 11.17
C MET A 4 -3.85 5.33 12.19
N LYS A 5 -4.87 5.59 13.02
CA LYS A 5 -5.31 4.65 14.06
C LYS A 5 -5.92 3.40 13.44
N LEU A 6 -6.76 3.57 12.42
CA LEU A 6 -7.35 2.46 11.68
C LEU A 6 -6.29 1.57 11.03
N VAL A 7 -5.34 2.16 10.32
CA VAL A 7 -4.27 1.42 9.64
C VAL A 7 -3.38 0.70 10.65
N GLN A 8 -3.05 1.35 11.77
CA GLN A 8 -2.30 0.73 12.87
C GLN A 8 -3.01 -0.51 13.41
N GLU A 9 -4.32 -0.43 13.68
CA GLU A 9 -5.11 -1.56 14.17
C GLU A 9 -5.16 -2.70 13.17
N ILE A 10 -5.43 -2.41 11.88
CA ILE A 10 -5.43 -3.42 10.82
C ILE A 10 -4.09 -4.15 10.76
N LYS A 11 -2.97 -3.40 10.71
CA LYS A 11 -1.62 -3.98 10.60
C LYS A 11 -1.27 -4.81 11.85
N ALA A 12 -1.59 -4.32 13.05
CA ALA A 12 -1.28 -5.01 14.30
C ALA A 12 -2.06 -6.32 14.46
N HIS A 13 -3.39 -6.28 14.27
CA HIS A 13 -4.24 -7.46 14.44
C HIS A 13 -3.97 -8.51 13.36
N SER A 14 -3.80 -8.11 12.10
CA SER A 14 -3.48 -9.04 11.01
C SER A 14 -2.10 -9.68 11.19
N SER A 15 -1.08 -8.93 11.63
CA SER A 15 0.25 -9.49 11.95
C SER A 15 0.19 -10.55 13.05
N LYS A 16 -0.57 -10.29 14.12
CA LYS A 16 -0.76 -11.29 15.19
C LYS A 16 -1.46 -12.54 14.66
N TRP A 17 -2.51 -12.36 13.86
CA TRP A 17 -3.30 -13.45 13.31
C TRP A 17 -2.53 -14.30 12.30
N ILE A 18 -1.79 -13.70 11.36
CA ILE A 18 -1.08 -14.47 10.33
C ILE A 18 0.06 -15.31 10.93
N LYS A 19 0.72 -14.81 11.97
CA LYS A 19 1.74 -15.56 12.73
C LYS A 19 1.19 -16.84 13.38
N THR A 20 -0.12 -16.92 13.62
CA THR A 20 -0.75 -18.15 14.13
C THR A 20 -1.00 -19.20 13.04
N LYS A 21 -0.72 -18.91 11.76
CA LYS A 21 -0.98 -19.82 10.62
C LYS A 21 0.18 -20.77 10.31
N GLY A 22 1.22 -20.76 11.14
CA GLY A 22 2.33 -21.72 11.08
C GLY A 22 3.70 -21.05 10.97
N ARG A 23 4.77 -21.85 11.12
CA ARG A 23 6.16 -21.37 11.16
C ARG A 23 6.57 -20.53 9.96
N LYS A 24 6.01 -20.80 8.76
CA LYS A 24 6.25 -20.00 7.55
C LYS A 24 5.99 -18.51 7.75
N TYR A 25 5.09 -18.14 8.66
CA TYR A 25 4.68 -16.75 8.90
C TYR A 25 5.21 -16.17 10.20
N GLU A 26 6.05 -16.88 10.95
CA GLU A 26 6.52 -16.44 12.29
C GLU A 26 7.23 -15.08 12.24
N ASN A 27 7.98 -14.85 11.16
CA ASN A 27 8.71 -13.63 10.88
C ASN A 27 7.96 -12.66 9.96
N PHE A 28 6.64 -12.85 9.77
CA PHE A 28 5.85 -11.89 9.01
C PHE A 28 5.83 -10.53 9.72
N PHE A 29 6.06 -9.46 8.97
CA PHE A 29 5.78 -8.09 9.39
C PHE A 29 5.32 -7.31 8.16
N TRP A 30 4.51 -6.29 8.41
CA TRP A 30 4.19 -5.31 7.37
C TRP A 30 5.35 -4.35 7.22
N GLN A 31 5.53 -3.79 6.01
CA GLN A 31 6.33 -2.58 5.80
C GLN A 31 5.98 -1.50 6.83
N ASP A 32 6.92 -0.65 7.24
CA ASP A 32 6.67 0.32 8.32
C ASP A 32 5.60 1.36 7.93
N GLY A 33 5.67 1.87 6.70
CA GLY A 33 4.78 2.91 6.18
C GLY A 33 3.44 2.44 5.61
N TYR A 34 2.65 3.41 5.15
CA TYR A 34 1.48 3.19 4.29
C TYR A 34 1.24 4.43 3.42
N GLY A 35 0.76 4.21 2.19
CA GLY A 35 0.25 5.27 1.33
C GLY A 35 -1.26 5.46 1.51
N ALA A 36 -1.72 6.71 1.49
CA ALA A 36 -3.14 7.03 1.56
C ALA A 36 -3.47 8.16 0.59
N PHE A 37 -4.41 7.90 -0.31
CA PHE A 37 -4.83 8.83 -1.35
C PHE A 37 -6.36 8.95 -1.34
N SER A 38 -6.86 10.17 -1.32
CA SER A 38 -8.29 10.45 -1.44
C SER A 38 -8.73 10.28 -2.90
N VAL A 39 -9.87 9.63 -3.11
CA VAL A 39 -10.45 9.40 -4.43
C VAL A 39 -11.81 10.10 -4.51
N GLY A 40 -12.04 10.85 -5.58
CA GLY A 40 -13.33 11.47 -5.85
C GLY A 40 -14.37 10.43 -6.29
N ASP A 41 -15.65 10.68 -5.99
CA ASP A 41 -16.75 9.73 -6.27
C ASP A 41 -16.79 9.26 -7.74
N LYS A 42 -16.55 10.19 -8.68
CA LYS A 42 -16.51 9.91 -10.12
C LYS A 42 -15.38 8.97 -10.54
N ASP A 43 -14.32 8.90 -9.76
CA ASP A 43 -13.11 8.12 -10.06
C ASP A 43 -13.13 6.73 -9.40
N VAL A 44 -14.09 6.45 -8.51
CA VAL A 44 -14.16 5.17 -7.78
C VAL A 44 -14.18 3.97 -8.72
N HIS A 45 -14.94 4.05 -9.82
CA HIS A 45 -14.99 2.96 -10.80
C HIS A 45 -13.63 2.76 -11.50
N ILE A 46 -12.96 3.85 -11.84
CA ILE A 46 -11.67 3.83 -12.52
C ILE A 46 -10.60 3.22 -11.60
N VAL A 47 -10.52 3.69 -10.35
CA VAL A 47 -9.58 3.17 -9.34
C VAL A 47 -9.88 1.71 -9.02
N SER A 48 -11.16 1.33 -8.90
CA SER A 48 -11.55 -0.07 -8.68
C SER A 48 -11.10 -0.98 -9.83
N LYS A 49 -11.24 -0.52 -11.08
CA LYS A 49 -10.77 -1.25 -12.26
C LYS A 49 -9.25 -1.35 -12.28
N TYR A 50 -8.54 -0.29 -11.91
CA TYR A 50 -7.09 -0.30 -11.77
C TYR A 50 -6.62 -1.35 -10.74
N ILE A 51 -7.18 -1.34 -9.52
CA ILE A 51 -6.84 -2.31 -8.46
C ILE A 51 -7.10 -3.75 -8.91
N LYS A 52 -8.23 -4.01 -9.57
CA LYS A 52 -8.56 -5.36 -10.07
C LYS A 52 -7.55 -5.90 -11.08
N ASN A 53 -6.93 -5.03 -11.88
CA ASN A 53 -6.01 -5.40 -12.93
C ASN A 53 -4.53 -5.28 -12.52
N GLN A 54 -4.24 -4.95 -11.26
CA GLN A 54 -2.88 -4.64 -10.80
C GLN A 54 -1.87 -5.75 -11.07
N ARG A 55 -2.26 -7.02 -10.92
CA ARG A 55 -1.38 -8.16 -11.19
C ARG A 55 -0.91 -8.21 -12.64
N GLN A 56 -1.76 -7.84 -13.60
CA GLN A 56 -1.39 -7.80 -15.02
C GLN A 56 -0.57 -6.56 -15.35
N HIS A 57 -0.92 -5.42 -14.74
CA HIS A 57 -0.19 -4.16 -14.86
C HIS A 57 1.27 -4.29 -14.39
N HIS A 58 1.49 -4.90 -13.22
CA HIS A 58 2.82 -5.13 -12.65
C HIS A 58 3.65 -6.20 -13.36
N GLN A 59 3.14 -6.82 -14.43
CA GLN A 59 3.99 -7.61 -15.34
C GLN A 59 4.80 -6.71 -16.28
N LYS A 60 4.40 -5.45 -16.45
CA LYS A 60 5.00 -4.49 -17.38
C LYS A 60 5.55 -3.24 -16.69
N GLN A 61 5.02 -2.89 -15.52
CA GLN A 61 5.41 -1.72 -14.76
C GLN A 61 5.94 -2.14 -13.39
N ASP A 62 7.14 -1.67 -13.04
CA ASP A 62 7.74 -1.93 -11.73
C ASP A 62 7.07 -1.09 -10.64
N PHE A 63 6.94 -1.67 -9.45
CA PHE A 63 6.31 -1.02 -8.31
C PHE A 63 7.01 0.29 -7.90
N LYS A 64 8.36 0.33 -7.89
CA LYS A 64 9.10 1.52 -7.44
C LYS A 64 8.84 2.70 -8.37
N ASN A 65 8.91 2.44 -9.68
CA ASN A 65 8.64 3.45 -10.70
C ASN A 65 7.19 3.94 -10.59
N GLU A 66 6.23 3.04 -10.43
CA GLU A 66 4.83 3.43 -10.28
C GLU A 66 4.57 4.25 -9.02
N LEU A 67 5.20 3.90 -7.89
CA LEU A 67 5.07 4.67 -6.66
C LEU A 67 5.58 6.11 -6.85
N VAL A 68 6.76 6.26 -7.47
CA VAL A 68 7.34 7.57 -7.80
C VAL A 68 6.40 8.37 -8.71
N GLU A 69 5.90 7.76 -9.79
CA GLU A 69 4.95 8.40 -10.71
C GLU A 69 3.67 8.88 -10.00
N ILE A 70 3.15 8.08 -9.06
CA ILE A 70 1.97 8.46 -8.25
C ILE A 70 2.30 9.66 -7.36
N LEU A 71 3.43 9.64 -6.68
CA LEU A 71 3.84 10.73 -5.79
C LEU A 71 4.04 12.04 -6.56
N GLU A 72 4.74 11.99 -7.69
CA GLU A 72 4.95 13.14 -8.58
C GLU A 72 3.63 13.68 -9.14
N LYS A 73 2.75 12.81 -9.62
CA LYS A 73 1.43 13.19 -10.14
C LYS A 73 0.60 13.94 -9.10
N HIS A 74 0.72 13.55 -7.82
CA HIS A 74 0.03 14.18 -6.71
C HIS A 74 0.82 15.32 -6.05
N LYS A 75 2.00 15.67 -6.59
CA LYS A 75 2.90 16.72 -6.06
C LYS A 75 3.21 16.53 -4.58
N MET A 76 3.41 15.28 -4.18
CA MET A 76 3.81 14.93 -2.82
C MET A 76 5.32 15.09 -2.71
N ASP A 77 5.78 15.81 -1.69
CA ASP A 77 7.20 15.82 -1.34
C ASP A 77 7.57 14.48 -0.71
N TYR A 78 8.64 13.86 -1.22
CA TYR A 78 9.21 12.65 -0.66
C TYR A 78 10.72 12.69 -0.76
N ASP A 79 11.38 11.96 0.14
CA ASP A 79 12.81 11.69 0.05
C ASP A 79 12.98 10.22 -0.32
N GLU A 80 13.60 9.96 -1.47
CA GLU A 80 13.78 8.61 -2.00
C GLU A 80 14.46 7.67 -1.01
N LYS A 81 15.30 8.19 -0.10
CA LYS A 81 15.98 7.36 0.90
C LYS A 81 15.01 6.69 1.87
N PHE A 82 13.81 7.24 2.05
CA PHE A 82 12.78 6.70 2.94
C PHE A 82 11.69 5.90 2.21
N LEU A 83 11.75 5.78 0.88
CA LEU A 83 10.73 5.05 0.13
C LEU A 83 10.95 3.54 0.10
N TRP A 84 12.18 3.08 0.36
CA TRP A 84 12.61 1.71 0.08
C TRP A 84 13.05 0.92 1.32
N ASP A 85 12.98 1.52 2.50
CA ASP A 85 13.32 0.91 3.79
C ASP A 85 12.18 0.06 4.36
#